data_AF-A0A925M6A1-F1
#
_entry.id   AF-A0A925M6A1-F1
#
_cell.length_a   1.000
_cell.length_b   1.000
_cell.length_c   1.000
_cell.angle_alpha   90.00
_cell.angle_beta   90.00
_cell.angle_gamma   90.00
#
_symmetry.space_group_name_H-M   'P 1'
#
loop_
_entity.id
_entity.type
_entity.pdbx_description
1 polymer ?
#
loop_
_entity_poly.entity_id
_entity_poly.type
_entity_poly.pdbx_seq_one_letter_code
_entity_poly.pdbx_strand_id
1 'polypeptide(L)'
;MRTLAVLLFIVGAALVAVLLARTPTVADGRVMAADLLEQLRVHGVAEMECDREIPIGLTGAVFTCVATLANGATQTAEYTMDRTGNLSAQLKGETDATPDATPRRIRPSGDPWAN
;
A
#
# COMPACT_ATOMS: atom_id res chain seq x y z
N MET A 1 2.47 22.22 -50.56
CA MET A 1 2.13 22.72 -49.20
C MET A 1 1.27 21.74 -48.40
N ARG A 2 0.18 21.19 -48.96
CA ARG A 2 -0.72 20.25 -48.25
C ARG A 2 -0.04 18.98 -47.70
N THR A 3 0.88 18.36 -48.45
CA THR A 3 1.60 17.15 -48.04
C THR A 3 2.55 17.38 -46.86
N LEU A 4 3.20 18.55 -46.80
CA LEU A 4 4.14 18.91 -45.74
C LEU A 4 3.39 19.18 -44.42
N ALA A 5 2.21 19.81 -44.48
CA ALA A 5 1.35 20.02 -43.33
C ALA A 5 0.84 18.68 -42.73
N VAL A 6 0.50 17.71 -43.58
CA VAL A 6 0.07 16.37 -43.12
C VAL A 6 1.21 15.63 -42.43
N LEU A 7 2.43 15.67 -42.98
CA LEU A 7 3.60 15.04 -42.35
C LEU A 7 3.92 15.67 -40.99
N LEU A 8 3.88 17.00 -40.89
CA LEU A 8 4.08 17.69 -39.60
C LEU A 8 3.00 17.32 -38.57
N PHE A 9 1.75 17.19 -39.00
CA PHE A 9 0.67 16.76 -38.11
C PHE A 9 0.88 15.33 -37.60
N ILE A 10 1.23 14.38 -38.48
CA ILE A 10 1.49 12.99 -38.10
C ILE A 10 2.66 12.91 -37.12
N VAL A 11 3.77 13.60 -37.41
CA VAL A 11 4.94 13.65 -36.52
C VAL A 11 4.58 14.27 -35.17
N GLY A 12 3.81 15.36 -35.18
CA GLY A 12 3.32 16.01 -33.95
C GLY A 12 2.45 15.07 -33.11
N ALA A 13 1.48 14.40 -33.72
CA ALA A 13 0.59 13.46 -33.03
C ALA A 13 1.37 12.26 -32.48
N ALA A 14 2.32 11.70 -33.24
CA ALA A 14 3.15 10.60 -32.79
C ALA A 14 4.03 10.99 -31.60
N LEU A 15 4.62 12.19 -31.61
CA LEU A 15 5.41 12.70 -30.48
C LEU A 15 4.56 12.86 -29.22
N VAL A 16 3.35 13.41 -29.34
CA VAL A 16 2.43 13.58 -28.20
C VAL A 16 2.03 12.21 -27.64
N ALA A 17 1.72 11.23 -28.49
CA ALA A 17 1.38 9.88 -28.05
C ALA A 17 2.56 9.21 -27.31
N VAL A 18 3.78 9.35 -27.80
CA VAL A 18 4.98 8.82 -27.13
C VAL A 18 5.24 9.51 -25.79
N LEU A 19 5.01 10.82 -25.70
CA LEU A 19 5.14 11.57 -24.45
C LEU A 19 4.13 11.09 -23.39
N LEU A 20 2.86 10.94 -23.79
CA LEU A 20 1.81 10.42 -22.90
C LEU A 20 2.06 8.97 -22.49
N ALA A 21 2.60 8.14 -23.38
CA ALA A 21 2.94 6.75 -23.06
C ALA A 21 4.10 6.63 -22.04
N ARG A 22 4.86 7.71 -21.80
CA ARG A 22 5.98 7.72 -20.83
C ARG A 22 5.60 8.27 -19.47
N THR A 23 4.40 8.84 -19.29
CA THR A 23 3.99 9.30 -17.96
C THR A 23 3.61 8.08 -17.12
N PRO A 24 4.31 7.83 -15.98
CA PRO A 24 3.94 6.72 -15.10
C PRO A 24 2.54 6.98 -14.55
N THR A 25 1.67 5.98 -14.66
CA THR A 25 0.37 6.01 -14.01
C THR A 25 0.58 5.86 -12.51
N VAL A 26 0.21 6.88 -11.73
CA VAL A 26 0.31 6.83 -10.26
C VAL A 26 -1.08 6.51 -9.71
N ALA A 27 -1.19 5.43 -8.94
CA ALA A 27 -2.41 5.09 -8.21
C ALA A 27 -2.35 5.63 -6.78
N ASP A 28 -3.51 6.02 -6.24
CA ASP A 28 -3.66 6.44 -4.84
C ASP A 28 -3.75 5.19 -3.95
N GLY A 29 -2.74 4.98 -3.10
CA GLY A 29 -2.71 3.84 -2.21
C GLY A 29 -3.81 3.84 -1.15
N ARG A 30 -4.51 4.96 -0.91
CA ARG A 30 -5.68 4.98 -0.02
C ARG A 30 -6.83 4.15 -0.56
N VAL A 31 -7.00 4.12 -1.89
CA VAL A 31 -8.03 3.30 -2.54
C VAL A 31 -7.66 1.82 -2.43
N MET A 32 -6.38 1.50 -2.65
CA MET A 32 -5.86 0.14 -2.48
C MET A 32 -5.98 -0.32 -1.02
N ALA A 33 -5.68 0.57 -0.07
CA ALA A 33 -5.79 0.28 1.35
C ALA A 33 -7.24 -0.05 1.76
N ALA A 34 -8.22 0.71 1.25
CA ALA A 34 -9.62 0.45 1.54
C ALA A 34 -10.09 -0.91 0.99
N ASP A 35 -9.69 -1.25 -0.24
CA ASP A 35 -10.07 -2.52 -0.88
C ASP A 35 -9.47 -3.74 -0.17
N LEU A 36 -8.16 -3.69 0.09
CA LEU A 36 -7.44 -4.74 0.81
C LEU A 36 -7.92 -4.86 2.27
N LEU A 37 -8.29 -3.74 2.93
CA LEU A 37 -8.79 -3.77 4.30
C LEU A 37 -10.14 -4.50 4.36
N GLU A 38 -11.03 -4.27 3.39
CA GLU A 38 -12.31 -4.97 3.34
C GLU A 38 -12.13 -6.48 3.20
N GLN A 39 -11.17 -6.91 2.39
CA GLN A 39 -10.81 -8.32 2.25
C GLN A 39 -10.13 -8.89 3.49
N LEU A 40 -9.27 -8.13 4.18
CA LEU A 40 -8.49 -8.60 5.33
C LEU A 40 -9.20 -8.44 6.68
N ARG A 41 -10.32 -7.72 6.74
CA ARG A 41 -11.16 -7.62 7.94
C ARG A 41 -11.63 -8.98 8.44
N VAL A 42 -11.95 -9.89 7.54
CA VAL A 42 -12.34 -11.28 7.90
C VAL A 42 -11.18 -12.05 8.56
N HIS A 43 -9.94 -11.58 8.38
CA HIS A 43 -8.73 -12.13 8.97
C HIS A 43 -8.26 -11.37 10.22
N GLY A 44 -9.04 -10.40 10.72
CA GLY A 44 -8.75 -9.69 11.97
C GLY A 44 -7.90 -8.43 11.83
N VAL A 45 -7.72 -7.91 10.61
CA VAL A 45 -7.12 -6.59 10.36
C VAL A 45 -8.14 -5.50 10.66
N ALA A 46 -7.80 -4.57 11.54
CA ALA A 46 -8.65 -3.47 11.97
C ALA A 46 -8.43 -2.21 11.13
N GLU A 47 -7.17 -1.91 10.80
CA GLU A 47 -6.77 -0.74 10.04
C GLU A 47 -5.64 -1.12 9.09
N MET A 48 -5.52 -0.40 7.98
CA MET A 48 -4.44 -0.60 7.05
C MET A 48 -4.11 0.70 6.31
N GLU A 49 -2.83 0.98 6.17
CA GLU A 49 -2.32 2.15 5.46
C GLU A 49 -1.30 1.70 4.40
N CYS A 50 -1.39 2.22 3.20
CA CYS A 50 -0.48 1.91 2.10
C CYS A 50 0.20 3.19 1.60
N ASP A 51 1.31 3.02 0.85
CA ASP A 51 2.01 4.12 0.21
C ASP A 51 1.05 5.00 -0.61
N ARG A 52 1.06 6.32 -0.38
CA ARG A 52 0.11 7.23 -1.03
C ARG A 52 0.22 7.26 -2.55
N GLU A 53 1.43 7.15 -3.06
CA GLU A 53 1.71 7.17 -4.49
C GLU A 53 2.30 5.82 -4.90
N ILE A 54 1.52 5.06 -5.66
CA ILE A 54 1.92 3.76 -6.18
C ILE A 54 2.23 3.93 -7.67
N PRO A 55 3.50 4.01 -8.07
CA PRO A 55 3.86 4.11 -9.48
C PRO A 55 3.60 2.76 -10.17
N ILE A 56 2.59 2.73 -11.04
CA ILE A 56 2.34 1.60 -11.93
C ILE A 56 3.21 1.79 -13.15
N GLY A 57 4.29 1.01 -13.20
CA GLY A 57 5.21 0.96 -14.32
C GLY A 57 4.82 -0.09 -15.33
N LEU A 58 5.65 -0.24 -16.37
CA LEU A 58 5.43 -1.26 -17.40
C LEU A 58 5.33 -2.65 -16.77
N THR A 59 6.15 -3.03 -15.79
CA THR A 59 6.14 -4.37 -15.19
C THR A 59 5.06 -4.59 -14.13
N GLY A 60 4.25 -3.57 -13.84
CA GLY A 60 3.32 -3.58 -12.71
C GLY A 60 3.71 -2.55 -11.65
N ALA A 61 3.28 -2.77 -10.41
CA ALA A 61 3.53 -1.87 -9.29
C ALA A 61 4.06 -2.62 -8.08
N VAL A 62 4.90 -1.96 -7.29
CA VAL A 62 5.35 -2.46 -5.99
C VAL A 62 5.04 -1.36 -4.97
N PHE A 63 4.37 -1.72 -3.88
CA PHE A 63 3.99 -0.80 -2.82
C PHE A 63 3.98 -1.49 -1.47
N THR A 64 4.15 -0.71 -0.42
CA THR A 64 4.12 -1.22 0.95
C THR A 64 2.78 -0.88 1.60
N CYS A 65 2.26 -1.81 2.39
CA CYS A 65 1.15 -1.54 3.30
C CYS A 65 1.51 -2.00 4.71
N VAL A 66 1.05 -1.24 5.69
CA VAL A 66 1.11 -1.56 7.11
C VAL A 66 -0.31 -1.89 7.55
N ALA A 67 -0.51 -3.13 7.99
CA ALA A 67 -1.77 -3.61 8.54
C ALA A 67 -1.70 -3.60 10.07
N THR A 68 -2.69 -3.02 10.71
CA THR A 68 -2.89 -3.05 12.16
C THR A 68 -3.96 -4.08 12.49
N LEU A 69 -3.59 -5.08 13.27
CA LEU A 69 -4.48 -6.13 13.77
C LEU A 69 -5.36 -5.60 14.92
N ALA A 70 -6.47 -6.27 15.18
CA ALA A 70 -7.41 -5.89 16.25
C ALA A 70 -6.80 -5.86 17.66
N ASN A 71 -5.67 -6.55 17.88
CA ASN A 71 -4.91 -6.54 19.13
C ASN A 71 -3.88 -5.40 19.21
N GLY A 72 -3.83 -4.50 18.21
CA GLY A 72 -2.87 -3.41 18.11
C GLY A 72 -1.53 -3.79 17.50
N ALA A 73 -1.29 -5.06 17.17
CA ALA A 73 -0.05 -5.48 16.51
C ALA A 73 -0.02 -4.98 15.07
N THR A 74 1.14 -4.50 14.62
CA THR A 74 1.33 -4.02 13.25
C THR A 74 2.15 -5.02 12.44
N GLN A 75 1.75 -5.24 11.18
CA GLN A 75 2.45 -6.09 10.25
C GLN A 75 2.64 -5.36 8.92
N THR A 76 3.89 -5.29 8.46
CA THR A 76 4.24 -4.66 7.20
C THR A 76 4.31 -5.71 6.09
N ALA A 77 3.68 -5.42 4.96
CA ALA A 77 3.68 -6.27 3.78
C ALA A 77 4.04 -5.46 2.54
N GLU A 78 4.92 -6.01 1.72
CA GLU A 78 5.19 -5.52 0.37
C GLU A 78 4.27 -6.23 -0.61
N TYR A 79 3.48 -5.45 -1.33
CA TYR A 79 2.59 -5.92 -2.37
C TYR A 79 3.22 -5.67 -3.74
N THR A 80 3.26 -6.72 -4.55
CA THR A 80 3.61 -6.63 -5.97
C THR A 80 2.38 -6.93 -6.79
N MET A 81 1.94 -5.94 -7.58
CA MET A 81 0.87 -6.05 -8.56
C MET A 81 1.49 -6.29 -9.93
N ASP A 82 1.08 -7.35 -10.63
CA ASP A 82 1.51 -7.61 -12.00
C ASP A 82 0.69 -6.81 -13.04
N ARG A 83 1.08 -6.87 -14.32
CA ARG A 83 0.35 -6.20 -15.43
C ARG A 83 -1.09 -6.70 -15.62
N THR A 84 -1.39 -7.90 -15.16
CA THR A 84 -2.71 -8.51 -15.26
C THR A 84 -3.61 -8.19 -14.06
N GLY A 85 -3.08 -7.47 -13.06
CA GLY A 85 -3.80 -7.08 -11.85
C GLY A 85 -3.73 -8.13 -10.74
N ASN A 86 -2.92 -9.18 -10.85
CA ASN A 86 -2.73 -10.11 -9.74
C ASN A 86 -1.85 -9.46 -8.69
N LEU A 87 -2.31 -9.54 -7.44
CA LEU A 87 -1.60 -9.07 -6.27
C LEU A 87 -0.89 -10.25 -5.60
N SER A 88 0.40 -10.07 -5.32
CA SER A 88 1.18 -10.97 -4.48
C SER A 88 1.71 -10.19 -3.28
N ALA A 89 1.58 -10.76 -2.10
CA ALA A 89 2.03 -10.14 -0.85
C ALA A 89 3.26 -10.88 -0.32
N GLN A 90 4.28 -10.12 0.08
CA GLN A 90 5.42 -10.62 0.83
C GLN A 90 5.47 -9.88 2.16
N LEU A 91 5.35 -10.61 3.25
CA LEU A 91 5.48 -10.05 4.58
C LEU A 91 6.92 -9.56 4.78
N LYS A 92 7.08 -8.28 5.14
CA LYS A 92 8.37 -7.66 5.43
C LYS A 92 8.46 -7.37 6.92
N GLY A 93 9.41 -8.04 7.58
CA GLY A 93 9.74 -7.79 8.99
C GLY A 93 8.98 -8.66 10.00
N GLU A 94 9.46 -8.60 11.25
CA GLU A 94 8.83 -9.18 12.42
C GLU A 94 7.52 -8.42 12.68
N THR A 95 6.43 -9.12 13.03
CA THR A 95 5.23 -8.47 13.55
C THR A 95 5.63 -7.75 14.83
N ASP A 96 5.73 -6.42 14.80
CA ASP A 96 5.82 -5.62 16.02
C ASP A 96 4.45 -5.70 16.70
N ALA A 97 4.27 -6.76 17.49
CA ALA A 97 3.25 -6.76 18.51
C ALA A 97 3.62 -5.61 19.46
N THR A 98 2.86 -4.51 19.42
CA THR A 98 2.99 -3.48 20.44
C THR A 98 2.93 -4.19 21.80
N PRO A 99 3.97 -4.12 22.64
CA PRO A 99 3.99 -4.81 23.90
C PRO A 99 3.15 -4.03 24.91
N ASP A 100 1.85 -3.86 24.68
CA ASP A 100 0.94 -3.40 25.74
C ASP A 100 -0.53 -3.68 25.44
N ALA A 101 -0.89 -4.96 25.41
CA ALA A 101 -2.24 -5.41 25.74
C ALA A 101 -2.21 -6.51 26.82
N THR A 102 -1.20 -6.48 27.70
CA THR A 102 -1.34 -7.17 28.97
C THR A 102 -2.12 -6.23 29.87
N PRO A 103 -3.34 -6.57 30.34
CA PRO A 103 -3.86 -5.84 31.48
C PRO A 103 -2.83 -6.02 32.59
N ARG A 104 -2.09 -4.96 32.95
CA ARG A 104 -1.34 -4.93 34.19
C ARG A 104 -2.36 -5.22 35.29
N ARG A 105 -2.48 -6.49 35.68
CA ARG A 105 -2.95 -6.82 37.01
C ARG A 105 -1.98 -6.10 37.92
N ILE A 106 -2.41 -4.97 38.46
CA ILE A 106 -1.83 -4.39 39.66
C ILE A 106 -1.81 -5.56 40.64
N ARG A 107 -0.63 -6.15 40.84
CA ARG A 107 -0.43 -7.11 41.91
C ARG A 107 -0.74 -6.31 43.17
N PRO A 108 -1.73 -6.70 44.00
CA PRO A 108 -1.88 -6.07 45.30
C PRO A 108 -0.52 -6.15 45.97
N SER A 109 0.03 -4.98 46.31
CA SER A 109 1.22 -4.87 47.12
C SER A 109 1.01 -5.76 48.34
N GLY A 110 1.76 -6.86 48.41
CA GLY A 110 1.72 -7.80 49.52
C GLY A 110 2.49 -7.26 50.72
N ASP A 111 2.38 -5.96 51.00
CA ASP A 111 3.05 -5.32 52.13
C ASP A 111 2.00 -4.79 53.11
N PRO A 112 1.71 -5.51 54.21
CA PRO A 112 0.67 -5.13 55.17
C PRO A 112 1.04 -3.93 56.06
N TRP A 113 2.18 -3.26 55.82
CA TRP A 113 2.72 -2.21 56.69
C TRP A 113 3.17 -0.92 55.97
N ALA A 114 2.69 -0.65 54.76
CA ALA A 114 2.92 0.64 54.11
C ALA A 114 1.89 1.69 54.60
N ASN A 115 2.20 2.29 55.75
CA ASN A 115 1.68 3.52 56.40
C ASN A 115 0.30 4.08 56.00
#